data_AF-A0A373NWD9-F1
#
_entry.id   AF-A0A373NWD9-F1
#
_cell.length_a   1.000
_cell.length_b   1.000
_cell.length_c   1.000
_cell.angle_alpha   90.00
_cell.angle_beta   90.00
_cell.angle_gamma   90.00
#
_symmetry.space_group_name_H-M   'P 1'
#
loop_
_entity.id
_entity.type
_entity.pdbx_description
1 polymer ?
#
loop_
_entity_poly.entity_id
_entity_poly.type
_entity_poly.pdbx_seq_one_letter_code
_entity_poly.pdbx_strand_id
1 'polypeptide(L)'
;MGYGRLFSSDGKYMDQVSNFYRKVDDNKMYIETDNGRSLTFNPGDLLRDKQGDWHIRSMPDFYSLADIVDANFKREVKRETAMNAGSIKNVIFNPPATVVYWTDGTKTVVKCNENDIFDPEKGLALAVAKRCAGNHGAYYTEIRNWVEKCWKGNPNKPCTAEHSANLDAVKASIEKMNRIFDEIIDGTVAGNPARFMKKLCEMKANLAVMEQELYK
;
A
#
# COMPACT_ATOMS: atom_id res chain seq x y z
N MET A 1 -32.99 4.73 -52.25
CA MET A 1 -32.53 4.40 -50.89
C MET A 1 -31.46 5.43 -50.55
N GLY A 2 -31.76 6.40 -49.70
CA GLY A 2 -30.81 7.48 -49.40
C GLY A 2 -29.60 7.00 -48.60
N TYR A 3 -28.46 7.65 -48.75
CA TYR A 3 -27.18 7.30 -48.11
C TYR A 3 -27.02 7.88 -46.69
N GLY A 4 -28.15 8.14 -46.02
CA GLY A 4 -28.23 8.81 -44.72
C GLY A 4 -28.68 10.27 -44.82
N ARG A 5 -28.97 10.87 -43.66
CA ARG A 5 -29.36 12.28 -43.49
C ARG A 5 -28.15 13.14 -43.18
N LEU A 6 -28.13 14.37 -43.64
CA LEU A 6 -27.10 15.37 -43.37
C LEU A 6 -27.54 16.31 -42.25
N PHE A 7 -26.67 16.52 -41.28
CA PHE A 7 -26.86 17.43 -40.14
C PHE A 7 -25.76 18.48 -40.10
N SER A 8 -26.11 19.70 -39.68
CA SER A 8 -25.19 20.81 -39.41
C SER A 8 -24.32 20.52 -38.17
N SER A 9 -23.30 21.35 -37.96
CA SER A 9 -22.43 21.36 -36.77
C SER A 9 -23.18 21.40 -35.45
N ASP A 10 -24.34 22.06 -35.42
CA ASP A 10 -25.18 22.21 -34.24
C ASP A 10 -26.21 21.07 -34.09
N GLY A 11 -26.09 20.00 -34.90
CA GLY A 11 -26.99 18.85 -34.90
C GLY A 11 -28.34 19.10 -35.60
N LYS A 12 -28.51 20.24 -36.28
CA LYS A 12 -29.74 20.54 -37.02
C LYS A 12 -29.79 19.77 -38.34
N TYR A 13 -30.89 19.07 -38.59
CA TYR A 13 -31.14 18.40 -39.86
C TYR A 13 -31.11 19.40 -41.03
N MET A 14 -30.37 19.05 -42.07
CA MET A 14 -30.23 19.83 -43.29
C MET A 14 -30.96 19.17 -44.45
N ASP A 15 -30.62 17.92 -44.80
CA ASP A 15 -31.17 17.26 -45.99
C ASP A 15 -30.94 15.75 -46.03
N GLN A 16 -31.51 15.07 -47.02
CA GLN A 16 -31.23 13.66 -47.32
C GLN A 16 -30.09 13.56 -48.34
N VAL A 17 -29.11 12.68 -48.07
CA VAL A 17 -27.98 12.46 -48.97
C VAL A 17 -28.36 11.47 -50.07
N SER A 18 -28.20 11.93 -51.30
CA SER A 18 -28.48 11.17 -52.53
C SER A 18 -27.23 10.49 -53.08
N ASN A 19 -26.06 11.08 -52.87
CA ASN A 19 -24.77 10.55 -53.33
C ASN A 19 -23.60 11.19 -52.56
N PHE A 20 -22.46 10.50 -52.50
CA PHE A 20 -21.22 11.06 -51.97
C PHE A 20 -20.01 10.49 -52.70
N TYR A 21 -19.02 11.34 -53.00
CA TYR A 21 -17.79 10.91 -53.65
C TYR A 21 -16.62 11.82 -53.32
N ARG A 22 -15.40 11.31 -53.54
CA ARG A 22 -14.15 12.06 -53.39
C ARG A 22 -13.51 12.22 -54.77
N LYS A 23 -13.17 13.45 -55.14
CA LYS A 23 -12.35 13.68 -56.34
C LYS A 23 -10.88 13.54 -55.98
N VAL A 24 -10.13 12.84 -56.82
CA VAL A 24 -8.69 12.59 -56.59
C VAL A 24 -7.87 13.85 -56.85
N ASP A 25 -8.30 14.68 -57.80
CA ASP A 25 -7.54 15.85 -58.28
C ASP A 25 -7.41 16.95 -57.23
N ASP A 26 -8.47 17.25 -56.49
CA ASP A 26 -8.50 18.29 -55.46
C ASP A 26 -8.58 17.73 -54.03
N ASN A 27 -8.65 16.41 -53.91
CA ASN A 27 -8.76 15.69 -52.64
C ASN A 27 -9.97 16.14 -51.79
N LYS A 28 -11.05 16.64 -52.39
CA LYS A 28 -12.25 17.10 -51.67
C LYS A 28 -13.37 16.06 -51.67
N MET A 29 -14.21 16.15 -50.65
CA MET A 29 -15.43 15.36 -50.50
C MET A 29 -16.62 16.15 -51.03
N TYR A 30 -17.46 15.48 -51.80
CA TYR A 30 -18.70 16.02 -52.35
C TYR A 30 -19.87 15.23 -51.83
N ILE A 31 -20.90 15.92 -51.36
CA ILE A 31 -22.20 15.37 -50.98
C ILE A 31 -23.25 15.96 -51.90
N GLU A 32 -24.00 15.11 -52.57
CA GLU A 32 -25.20 15.49 -53.31
C GLU A 32 -26.41 15.16 -52.44
N THR A 33 -27.35 16.09 -52.38
CA THR A 33 -28.59 15.95 -51.62
C THR A 33 -29.76 15.68 -52.56
N ASP A 34 -30.85 15.12 -52.03
CA ASP A 34 -32.03 14.77 -52.83
C ASP A 34 -32.69 15.99 -53.49
N ASN A 35 -32.50 17.20 -52.94
CA ASN A 35 -32.94 18.45 -53.56
C ASN A 35 -32.00 18.96 -54.68
N GLY A 36 -30.99 18.18 -55.08
CA GLY A 36 -30.09 18.50 -56.18
C GLY A 36 -28.95 19.46 -55.83
N ARG A 37 -28.74 19.79 -54.55
CA ARG A 37 -27.58 20.60 -54.13
C ARG A 37 -26.33 19.72 -54.03
N SER A 38 -25.20 20.27 -54.45
CA SER A 38 -23.88 19.66 -54.23
C SER A 38 -23.10 20.51 -53.25
N LEU A 39 -22.71 19.91 -52.13
CA LEU A 39 -21.95 20.53 -51.06
C LEU A 39 -20.52 19.98 -51.08
N THR A 40 -19.52 20.85 -50.95
CA THR A 40 -18.11 20.50 -50.98
C THR A 40 -17.47 20.68 -49.60
N PHE A 41 -16.69 19.70 -49.18
CA PHE A 41 -16.07 19.62 -47.86
C PHE A 41 -14.61 19.15 -47.96
N ASN A 42 -13.76 19.57 -47.04
CA ASN A 42 -12.40 19.02 -46.94
C ASN A 42 -12.43 17.63 -46.28
N PRO A 43 -11.40 16.79 -46.49
CA PRO A 43 -11.24 15.56 -45.74
C PRO A 43 -11.23 15.83 -44.23
N GLY A 44 -12.21 15.25 -43.53
CA GLY A 44 -12.36 15.41 -42.08
C GLY A 44 -13.42 16.42 -41.64
N ASP A 45 -13.97 17.26 -42.54
CA ASP A 45 -15.06 18.18 -42.19
C ASP A 45 -16.40 17.46 -41.95
N LEU A 46 -16.50 16.20 -42.36
CA LEU A 46 -17.69 15.36 -42.22
C LEU A 46 -17.39 14.15 -41.33
N LEU A 47 -18.37 13.80 -40.50
CA LEU A 47 -18.40 12.59 -39.70
C LEU A 47 -19.59 11.73 -40.13
N ARG A 48 -19.38 10.42 -40.21
CA ARG A 48 -20.46 9.46 -40.45
C ARG A 48 -20.70 8.64 -39.19
N ASP A 49 -21.94 8.62 -38.71
CA ASP A 49 -22.29 7.89 -37.50
C ASP A 49 -22.58 6.39 -37.77
N LYS A 50 -22.90 5.66 -36.70
CA LYS A 50 -23.19 4.21 -36.78
C LYS A 50 -24.50 3.91 -37.51
N GLN A 51 -25.41 4.87 -37.55
CA GLN A 51 -26.69 4.80 -38.25
C GLN A 51 -26.54 5.12 -39.75
N GLY A 52 -25.37 5.65 -40.14
CA GLY A 52 -25.03 5.99 -41.51
C GLY A 52 -25.38 7.43 -41.88
N ASP A 53 -25.79 8.26 -40.92
CA ASP A 53 -26.06 9.68 -41.10
C ASP A 53 -24.77 10.51 -41.09
N TRP A 54 -24.80 11.64 -41.78
CA TRP A 54 -23.68 12.55 -42.01
C TRP A 54 -23.81 13.79 -41.14
N HIS A 55 -22.72 14.17 -40.49
CA HIS A 55 -22.66 15.32 -39.58
C HIS A 55 -21.51 16.23 -40.00
N ILE A 56 -21.79 17.51 -40.26
CA ILE A 56 -20.76 18.53 -40.45
C ILE A 56 -20.05 18.71 -39.10
N ARG A 57 -18.73 18.61 -39.09
CA ARG A 57 -17.93 18.77 -37.88
C ARG A 57 -17.99 20.24 -37.45
N SER A 58 -18.49 20.49 -36.24
CA SER A 58 -18.22 21.76 -35.54
C SER A 58 -16.75 21.75 -35.13
N MET A 59 -15.95 22.70 -35.60
CA MET A 59 -14.67 23.00 -34.95
C MET A 59 -14.96 24.00 -33.84
N PRO A 60 -15.24 23.48 -32.65
CA PRO A 60 -14.21 23.51 -31.61
C PRO A 60 -14.07 22.14 -30.91
N ASP A 61 -12.85 21.80 -30.55
CA ASP A 61 -12.53 20.74 -29.58
C ASP A 61 -12.66 19.27 -30.04
N PHE A 62 -11.75 18.80 -30.91
CA PHE A 62 -11.30 17.40 -30.80
C PHE A 62 -9.83 17.22 -31.19
N TYR A 63 -9.07 16.72 -30.22
CA TYR A 63 -7.67 16.27 -30.23
C TYR A 63 -7.25 15.64 -31.57
N SER A 64 -6.16 16.14 -32.14
CA SER A 64 -5.52 15.51 -33.30
C SER A 64 -5.08 14.09 -32.95
N LEU A 65 -4.87 13.24 -33.96
CA LEU A 65 -4.29 11.91 -33.74
C LEU A 65 -2.95 12.01 -32.97
N ALA A 66 -2.21 13.12 -33.15
CA ALA A 66 -0.99 13.42 -32.41
C ALA A 66 -1.27 13.68 -30.92
N ASP A 67 -2.38 14.35 -30.57
CA ASP A 67 -2.74 14.59 -29.17
C ASP A 67 -3.27 13.31 -28.48
N ILE A 68 -3.96 12.43 -29.21
CA ILE A 68 -4.37 11.11 -28.69
C ILE A 68 -3.13 10.25 -28.43
N VAL A 69 -2.17 10.27 -29.36
CA VAL A 69 -0.88 9.58 -29.22
C VAL A 69 -0.06 10.18 -28.07
N ASP A 70 0.01 11.50 -27.94
CA ASP A 70 0.71 12.18 -26.83
C ASP A 70 0.02 11.91 -25.49
N ALA A 71 -1.32 11.91 -25.43
CA ALA A 71 -2.07 11.54 -24.24
C ALA A 71 -1.86 10.06 -23.87
N ASN A 72 -1.79 9.15 -24.85
CA ASN A 72 -1.50 7.74 -24.60
C ASN A 72 -0.05 7.51 -24.19
N PHE A 73 0.92 8.20 -24.82
CA PHE A 73 2.32 8.19 -24.42
C PHE A 73 2.50 8.74 -23.01
N LYS A 74 1.87 9.87 -22.68
CA LYS A 74 1.83 10.41 -21.31
C LYS A 74 1.18 9.44 -20.33
N ARG A 75 0.15 8.69 -20.73
CA ARG A 75 -0.47 7.65 -19.89
C ARG A 75 0.45 6.45 -19.71
N GLU A 76 1.16 6.00 -20.75
CA GLU A 76 2.12 4.90 -20.67
C GLU A 76 3.34 5.28 -19.85
N VAL A 77 3.93 6.44 -20.08
CA VAL A 77 5.00 7.00 -19.23
C VAL A 77 4.51 7.20 -17.80
N LYS A 78 3.26 7.65 -17.59
CA LYS A 78 2.66 7.72 -16.24
C LYS A 78 2.44 6.33 -15.62
N ARG A 79 2.12 5.32 -16.42
CA ARG A 79 1.96 3.93 -15.96
C ARG A 79 3.32 3.30 -15.66
N GLU A 80 4.33 3.49 -16.50
CA GLU A 80 5.70 3.06 -16.26
C GLU A 80 6.29 3.79 -15.06
N THR A 81 6.09 5.10 -14.93
CA THR A 81 6.52 5.83 -13.72
C THR A 81 5.70 5.46 -12.50
N ALA A 82 4.43 5.07 -12.61
CA ALA A 82 3.65 4.53 -11.48
C ALA A 82 4.06 3.10 -11.11
N MET A 83 4.42 2.26 -12.09
CA MET A 83 4.97 0.91 -11.87
C MET A 83 6.38 0.99 -11.28
N ASN A 84 7.20 1.90 -11.80
CA ASN A 84 8.53 2.19 -11.29
C ASN A 84 8.48 3.01 -10.00
N ALA A 85 7.41 3.73 -9.69
CA ALA A 85 7.30 4.44 -8.41
C ALA A 85 7.25 3.45 -7.24
N GLY A 86 6.93 2.17 -7.42
CA GLY A 86 6.92 1.18 -6.34
C GLY A 86 8.27 0.51 -6.03
N SER A 87 9.26 0.64 -6.90
CA SER A 87 10.45 -0.22 -6.89
C SER A 87 11.50 0.23 -5.86
N ILE A 88 12.11 -0.74 -5.19
CA ILE A 88 13.24 -0.50 -4.27
C ILE A 88 14.48 -0.23 -5.12
N LYS A 89 15.10 0.94 -4.93
CA LYS A 89 16.37 1.30 -5.56
C LYS A 89 17.57 0.78 -4.77
N ASN A 90 17.53 0.98 -3.45
CA ASN A 90 18.58 0.52 -2.55
C ASN A 90 18.05 0.40 -1.12
N VAL A 91 18.61 -0.51 -0.32
CA VAL A 91 18.28 -0.67 1.10
C VAL A 91 19.56 -0.57 1.91
N ILE A 92 19.54 0.23 2.96
CA ILE A 92 20.63 0.35 3.93
C ILE A 92 20.11 -0.14 5.28
N PHE A 93 20.70 -1.22 5.77
CA PHE A 93 20.53 -1.71 7.13
C PHE A 93 21.63 -1.11 8.01
N ASN A 94 21.27 -0.21 8.90
CA ASN A 94 22.20 0.43 9.82
C ASN A 94 21.56 0.46 11.22
N PRO A 95 21.75 -0.60 12.03
CA PRO A 95 21.11 -0.71 13.34
C PRO A 95 21.25 0.58 14.16
N PRO A 96 20.15 1.10 14.75
CA PRO A 96 18.81 0.53 14.86
C PRO A 96 17.84 0.89 13.69
N ALA A 97 18.33 1.44 12.58
CA ALA A 97 17.52 1.97 11.49
C ALA A 97 17.61 1.15 10.19
N THR A 98 16.50 1.11 9.45
CA THR A 98 16.46 0.65 8.06
C THR A 98 16.04 1.81 7.17
N VAL A 99 16.82 2.08 6.13
CA VAL A 99 16.57 3.14 5.14
C VAL A 99 16.34 2.49 3.79
N VAL A 100 15.20 2.77 3.16
CA VAL A 100 14.88 2.31 1.81
C VAL A 100 14.84 3.51 0.89
N TYR A 101 15.71 3.49 -0.12
CA TYR A 101 15.67 4.42 -1.23
C TYR A 101 14.81 3.85 -2.33
N TRP A 102 13.98 4.72 -2.89
CA TRP A 102 13.06 4.36 -3.94
C TRP A 102 13.52 4.95 -5.27
N THR A 103 13.07 4.32 -6.35
CA THR A 103 13.36 4.72 -7.74
C THR A 103 12.77 6.08 -8.10
N ASP A 104 11.72 6.53 -7.41
CA ASP A 104 11.15 7.89 -7.55
C ASP A 104 11.96 8.99 -6.83
N GLY A 105 13.10 8.62 -6.21
CA GLY A 105 13.96 9.55 -5.48
C GLY A 105 13.53 9.82 -4.04
N THR A 106 12.37 9.31 -3.60
CA THR A 106 11.96 9.38 -2.20
C THR A 106 12.72 8.36 -1.36
N LYS A 107 12.62 8.49 -0.03
CA LYS A 107 13.15 7.50 0.91
C LYS A 107 12.21 7.30 2.08
N THR A 108 12.18 6.07 2.60
CA THR A 108 11.55 5.76 3.88
C THR A 108 12.61 5.36 4.89
N VAL A 109 12.41 5.81 6.12
CA VAL A 109 13.27 5.47 7.26
C VAL A 109 12.37 4.93 8.36
N VAL A 110 12.74 3.75 8.86
CA VAL A 110 12.15 3.15 10.06
C VAL A 110 13.26 2.89 11.06
N LYS A 111 12.93 3.00 12.34
CA LYS A 111 13.85 2.78 13.45
C LYS A 111 13.23 1.77 14.40
N CYS A 112 14.03 0.88 14.95
CA CYS A 112 13.67 0.06 16.09
C CYS A 112 13.49 0.94 17.33
N ASN A 113 12.59 0.52 18.21
CA ASN A 113 12.44 1.11 19.54
C ASN A 113 13.58 0.63 20.45
N GLU A 114 13.80 1.33 21.57
CA GLU A 114 14.88 1.04 22.53
C GLU A 114 14.85 -0.41 23.07
N ASN A 115 13.68 -1.03 23.10
CA ASN A 115 13.48 -2.40 23.60
C ASN A 115 13.32 -3.45 22.48
N ASP A 116 13.46 -3.08 21.21
CA ASP A 116 13.21 -3.99 20.07
C ASP A 116 14.55 -4.47 19.48
N ILE A 117 14.70 -5.78 19.27
CA ILE A 117 15.88 -6.35 18.62
C ILE A 117 15.82 -5.95 17.14
N PHE A 118 16.93 -5.43 16.61
CA PHE A 118 17.01 -5.06 15.21
C PHE A 118 16.88 -6.30 14.32
N ASP A 119 15.85 -6.30 13.49
CA ASP A 119 15.62 -7.32 12.48
C ASP A 119 15.55 -6.63 11.10
N PRO A 120 16.47 -6.97 10.17
CA PRO A 120 16.54 -6.31 8.86
C PRO A 120 15.34 -6.62 7.97
N GLU A 121 14.76 -7.83 8.03
CA GLU A 121 13.57 -8.19 7.24
C GLU A 121 12.33 -7.45 7.72
N LYS A 122 12.12 -7.40 9.05
CA LYS A 122 11.07 -6.61 9.70
C LYS A 122 11.24 -5.13 9.40
N GLY A 123 12.47 -4.62 9.45
CA GLY A 123 12.81 -3.25 9.09
C GLY A 123 12.43 -2.92 7.64
N LEU A 124 12.75 -3.81 6.70
CA LEU A 124 12.40 -3.63 5.29
C LEU A 124 10.88 -3.67 5.07
N ALA A 125 10.19 -4.65 5.66
CA ALA A 125 8.74 -4.78 5.56
C ALA A 125 8.01 -3.54 6.11
N LEU A 126 8.45 -3.01 7.26
CA LEU A 126 7.90 -1.79 7.84
C LEU A 126 8.18 -0.56 6.97
N ALA A 127 9.36 -0.48 6.35
CA ALA A 127 9.70 0.63 5.45
C ALA A 127 8.84 0.64 4.17
N VAL A 128 8.49 -0.55 3.65
CA VAL A 128 7.54 -0.73 2.53
C VAL A 128 6.12 -0.33 2.98
N ALA A 129 5.65 -0.86 4.12
CA ALA A 129 4.32 -0.55 4.65
C ALA A 129 4.14 0.95 4.93
N LYS A 130 5.14 1.59 5.54
CA LYS A 130 5.17 3.04 5.76
C LYS A 130 5.05 3.81 4.46
N ARG A 131 5.71 3.34 3.39
CA ARG A 131 5.61 3.97 2.07
C ARG A 131 4.19 3.88 1.50
N CYS A 132 3.59 2.68 1.53
CA CYS A 132 2.24 2.44 1.05
C CYS A 132 1.20 3.30 1.78
N ALA A 133 1.44 3.62 3.05
CA ALA A 133 0.62 4.51 3.87
C ALA A 133 0.95 6.01 3.70
N GLY A 134 1.59 6.39 2.60
CA GLY A 134 1.94 7.79 2.30
C GLY A 134 3.10 8.35 3.13
N ASN A 135 3.93 7.49 3.72
CA ASN A 135 5.07 7.86 4.59
C ASN A 135 4.68 8.50 5.94
N HIS A 136 3.46 8.24 6.42
CA HIS A 136 2.94 8.72 7.70
C HIS A 136 2.98 7.61 8.75
N GLY A 137 2.82 7.92 10.04
CA GLY A 137 2.84 6.92 11.12
C GLY A 137 1.59 6.04 11.23
N ALA A 138 0.52 6.34 10.48
CA ALA A 138 -0.79 5.70 10.62
C ALA A 138 -0.79 4.18 10.36
N TYR A 139 0.12 3.67 9.51
CA TYR A 139 0.28 2.23 9.24
C TYR A 139 0.51 1.43 10.53
N TYR A 140 1.21 2.01 11.51
CA TYR A 140 1.53 1.32 12.74
C TYR A 140 0.27 1.09 13.59
N THR A 141 -0.64 2.06 13.64
CA THR A 141 -1.93 1.94 14.33
C THR A 141 -2.81 0.88 13.67
N GLU A 142 -2.87 0.86 12.34
CA GLU A 142 -3.66 -0.12 11.60
C GLU A 142 -3.14 -1.55 11.83
N ILE A 143 -1.83 -1.77 11.69
CA ILE A 143 -1.20 -3.07 11.97
C ILE A 143 -1.48 -3.49 13.41
N ARG A 144 -1.32 -2.58 14.38
CA ARG A 144 -1.61 -2.86 15.80
C ARG A 144 -3.07 -3.26 15.99
N ASN A 145 -4.02 -2.55 15.40
CA ASN A 145 -5.45 -2.87 15.49
C ASN A 145 -5.74 -4.28 14.97
N TRP A 146 -5.16 -4.68 13.84
CA TRP A 146 -5.34 -6.03 13.29
C TRP A 146 -4.68 -7.11 14.14
N VAL A 147 -3.47 -6.87 14.64
CA VAL A 147 -2.81 -7.78 15.60
C VAL A 147 -3.69 -7.92 16.84
N GLU A 148 -4.16 -6.83 17.42
CA GLU A 148 -5.00 -6.91 18.61
C GLU A 148 -6.31 -7.66 18.36
N LYS A 149 -6.96 -7.40 17.22
CA LYS A 149 -8.24 -8.05 16.85
C LYS A 149 -8.08 -9.54 16.56
N CYS A 150 -7.02 -9.95 15.88
CA CYS A 150 -6.84 -11.32 15.39
C CYS A 150 -5.94 -12.18 16.30
N TRP A 151 -5.12 -11.55 17.14
CA TRP A 151 -4.07 -12.22 17.92
C TRP A 151 -4.32 -12.22 19.43
N LYS A 152 -5.14 -11.31 20.00
CA LYS A 152 -5.43 -11.30 21.46
C LYS A 152 -6.16 -12.56 21.97
N GLY A 153 -6.79 -13.34 21.09
CA GLY A 153 -7.40 -14.63 21.40
C GLY A 153 -6.60 -15.86 20.99
N ASN A 154 -5.35 -15.68 20.53
CA ASN A 154 -4.54 -16.77 19.99
C ASN A 154 -3.72 -17.47 21.11
N PRO A 155 -3.88 -18.78 21.34
CA PRO A 155 -3.12 -19.51 22.36
C PRO A 155 -1.60 -19.57 22.08
N ASN A 156 -1.15 -19.23 20.86
CA ASN A 156 0.26 -19.24 20.47
C ASN A 156 0.90 -17.84 20.39
N LYS A 157 0.43 -16.87 21.20
CA LYS A 157 0.94 -15.49 21.22
C LYS A 157 2.42 -15.40 21.67
N PRO A 158 3.36 -14.83 20.89
CA PRO A 158 4.65 -14.40 21.43
C PRO A 158 4.47 -13.11 22.23
N CYS A 159 5.15 -13.07 23.37
CA CYS A 159 4.99 -12.09 24.43
C CYS A 159 5.31 -10.64 23.99
N THR A 160 4.43 -9.68 24.33
CA THR A 160 4.67 -8.23 24.20
C THR A 160 4.69 -7.54 25.58
N ALA A 161 5.14 -6.28 25.62
CA ALA A 161 5.56 -5.42 26.74
C ALA A 161 4.83 -5.48 28.11
N GLU A 162 3.67 -6.12 28.23
CA GLU A 162 3.06 -6.54 29.51
C GLU A 162 3.97 -7.52 30.29
N HIS A 163 4.91 -8.19 29.60
CA HIS A 163 5.95 -9.01 30.23
C HIS A 163 6.96 -8.24 31.10
N SER A 164 7.06 -6.91 31.03
CA SER A 164 8.07 -6.17 31.81
C SER A 164 7.79 -6.20 33.32
N ALA A 165 6.54 -5.97 33.73
CA ALA A 165 6.14 -6.04 35.14
C ALA A 165 6.24 -7.47 35.70
N ASN A 166 5.89 -8.47 34.88
CA ASN A 166 6.01 -9.88 35.23
C ASN A 166 7.49 -10.30 35.32
N LEU A 167 8.34 -9.84 34.39
CA LEU A 167 9.78 -10.09 34.39
C LEU A 167 10.47 -9.50 35.62
N ASP A 168 10.10 -8.29 36.06
CA ASP A 168 10.66 -7.68 37.26
C ASP A 168 10.22 -8.42 38.54
N ALA A 169 8.96 -8.89 38.60
CA ALA A 169 8.47 -9.73 39.69
C ALA A 169 9.16 -11.12 39.73
N VAL A 170 9.40 -11.72 38.56
CA VAL A 170 10.14 -12.97 38.42
C VAL A 170 11.60 -12.78 38.82
N LYS A 171 12.27 -11.72 38.35
CA LYS A 171 13.65 -11.37 38.76
C LYS A 171 13.76 -11.17 40.27
N ALA A 172 12.85 -10.42 40.88
CA ALA A 172 12.82 -10.20 42.32
C ALA A 172 12.60 -11.51 43.10
N SER A 173 11.80 -12.43 42.56
CA SER A 173 11.58 -13.76 43.16
C SER A 173 12.83 -14.66 43.02
N ILE A 174 13.53 -14.62 41.88
CA ILE A 174 14.82 -15.30 41.68
C ILE A 174 15.86 -14.80 42.70
N GLU A 175 16.00 -13.49 42.86
CA GLU A 175 16.93 -12.91 43.83
C GLU A 175 16.64 -13.35 45.28
N LYS A 176 15.36 -13.39 45.67
CA LYS A 176 14.94 -13.89 46.99
C LYS A 176 15.31 -15.36 47.18
N MET A 177 15.13 -16.21 46.16
CA MET A 177 15.49 -17.62 46.24
C MET A 177 17.00 -17.83 46.36
N ASN A 178 17.80 -17.08 45.60
CA ASN A 178 19.26 -17.16 45.70
C ASN A 178 19.76 -16.82 47.12
N ARG A 179 19.22 -15.76 47.73
CA ARG A 179 19.55 -15.41 49.13
C ARG A 179 19.17 -16.52 50.12
N ILE A 180 17.99 -17.13 49.96
CA ILE A 180 17.58 -18.24 50.82
C ILE A 180 18.50 -19.45 50.62
N PHE A 181 18.97 -19.70 49.40
CA PHE A 181 19.91 -20.78 49.11
C PHE A 181 21.26 -20.55 49.81
N ASP A 182 21.80 -19.33 49.78
CA ASP A 182 23.02 -18.97 50.52
C ASP A 182 22.82 -19.17 52.04
N GLU A 183 21.69 -18.72 52.59
CA GLU A 183 21.37 -18.93 54.01
C GLU A 183 21.16 -20.41 54.39
N ILE A 184 20.70 -21.23 53.45
CA ILE A 184 20.59 -22.69 53.62
C ILE A 184 21.98 -23.29 53.69
N ILE A 185 22.87 -22.93 52.76
CA ILE A 185 24.28 -23.38 52.73
C ILE A 185 24.94 -23.05 54.07
N ASP A 186 24.82 -21.81 54.54
CA ASP A 186 25.35 -21.38 55.84
C ASP A 186 24.72 -22.14 57.03
N GLY A 187 23.41 -22.39 56.98
CA GLY A 187 22.68 -23.15 58.00
C GLY A 187 23.11 -24.63 58.08
N THR A 188 23.40 -25.25 56.94
CA THR A 188 24.00 -26.60 56.88
C THR A 188 25.41 -26.62 57.45
N VAL A 189 26.22 -25.59 57.19
CA VAL A 189 27.56 -25.44 57.77
C VAL A 189 27.48 -25.23 59.29
N ALA A 190 26.44 -24.54 59.77
CA ALA A 190 26.21 -24.30 61.19
C ALA A 190 25.53 -25.45 61.96
N GLY A 191 25.19 -26.56 61.29
CA GLY A 191 24.62 -27.76 61.94
C GLY A 191 23.23 -27.57 62.56
N ASN A 192 22.40 -26.65 62.05
CA ASN A 192 21.07 -26.37 62.61
C ASN A 192 19.94 -26.90 61.70
N PRO A 193 19.42 -28.12 61.94
CA PRO A 193 18.44 -28.77 61.06
C PRO A 193 17.06 -28.09 61.08
N ALA A 194 16.66 -27.45 62.18
CA ALA A 194 15.38 -26.75 62.26
C ALA A 194 15.38 -25.47 61.41
N ARG A 195 16.49 -24.72 61.43
CA ARG A 195 16.68 -23.54 60.58
C ARG A 195 16.72 -23.92 59.11
N PHE A 196 17.42 -25.01 58.77
CA PHE A 196 17.47 -25.58 57.42
C PHE A 196 16.07 -25.91 56.89
N MET A 197 15.27 -26.68 57.64
CA MET A 197 13.91 -27.05 57.22
C MET A 197 12.98 -25.85 57.07
N LYS A 198 13.08 -24.85 57.97
CA LYS A 198 12.31 -23.61 57.86
C LYS A 198 12.62 -22.87 56.55
N LYS A 199 13.89 -22.75 56.20
CA LYS A 199 14.33 -22.06 54.96
C LYS A 199 13.94 -22.82 53.70
N LEU A 200 13.94 -24.15 53.71
CA LEU A 200 13.41 -24.95 52.61
C LEU A 200 11.91 -24.70 52.37
N CYS A 201 11.10 -24.58 53.43
CA CYS A 201 9.68 -24.22 53.30
C CYS A 201 9.49 -22.81 52.70
N GLU A 202 10.30 -21.83 53.11
CA GLU A 202 10.29 -20.48 52.54
C GLU A 202 10.65 -20.48 51.04
N MET A 203 11.66 -21.27 50.66
CA MET A 203 12.05 -21.44 49.26
C MET A 203 10.92 -22.05 48.42
N LYS A 204 10.26 -23.09 48.93
CA LYS A 204 9.11 -23.74 48.26
C LYS A 204 7.94 -22.77 48.05
N ALA A 205 7.67 -21.89 49.01
CA ALA A 205 6.61 -20.89 48.87
C ALA A 205 6.94 -19.85 47.77
N ASN A 206 8.20 -19.40 47.69
CA ASN A 206 8.64 -18.46 46.66
C ASN A 206 8.61 -19.08 45.25
N LEU A 207 8.94 -20.37 45.12
CA LEU A 207 8.78 -21.13 43.87
C LEU A 207 7.33 -21.12 43.37
N ALA A 208 6.36 -21.35 44.27
CA ALA A 208 4.94 -21.35 43.91
C ALA A 208 4.46 -19.96 43.45
N VAL A 209 4.96 -18.88 44.07
CA VAL A 209 4.67 -17.50 43.63
C VAL A 209 5.26 -17.24 42.24
N MET A 210 6.50 -17.67 41.99
CA MET A 210 7.13 -17.54 40.66
C MET A 210 6.37 -18.31 39.58
N GLU A 211 5.93 -19.54 39.86
CA GLU A 211 5.08 -20.30 38.95
C GLU A 211 3.80 -19.54 38.63
N GLN A 212 3.11 -18.98 39.63
CA GLN A 212 1.91 -18.17 39.38
C GLN A 212 2.19 -16.93 38.53
N GLU A 213 3.31 -16.24 38.76
CA GLU A 213 3.69 -15.09 37.93
C GLU A 213 3.98 -15.52 36.49
N LEU A 214 4.71 -16.61 36.25
CA LEU A 214 4.99 -17.09 34.88
C LEU A 214 3.74 -17.43 34.03
N TYR A 215 2.63 -17.81 34.68
CA TYR A 215 1.36 -18.14 34.00
C TYR A 215 0.35 -16.98 33.96
N LYS A 216 0.71 -15.77 34.43
CA LYS A 216 -0.10 -14.54 34.30
C LYS A 216 0.20 -13.79 33.01
#